data_AF-A0A6N8U2P3-F1
#
_entry.id   AF-A0A6N8U2P3-F1
#
_cell.length_a   1.000
_cell.length_b   1.000
_cell.length_c   1.000
_cell.angle_alpha   90.00
_cell.angle_beta   90.00
_cell.angle_gamma   90.00
#
_symmetry.space_group_name_H-M   'P 1'
#
loop_
_entity.id
_entity.type
_entity.pdbx_description
1 polymer ?
#
loop_
_entity_poly.entity_id
_entity_poly.type
_entity_poly.pdbx_seq_one_letter_code
_entity_poly.pdbx_strand_id
1 'polypeptide(L)'
;MDKSTIISGERIVLKTFDLKTKSVTEAKKDFSKIIKDTQDTGEPVFIFNHNKPEAVIISNEVYETLIRKYEEMEDQLFYNQLQKRVDAGPGKLVPSKEVLDTSNEPNPFQSMPDKDLFD
;
A
#
# COMPACT_ATOMS: atom_id res chain seq x y z
N MET A 1 19.41 15.72 18.17
CA MET A 1 19.49 14.57 17.27
C MET A 1 18.34 13.65 17.65
N ASP A 2 17.20 13.78 16.99
CA ASP A 2 16.04 12.95 17.30
C ASP A 2 16.06 11.75 16.34
N LYS A 3 16.19 10.54 16.92
CA LYS A 3 16.16 9.28 16.19
C LYS A 3 14.86 8.59 16.55
N SER A 4 13.87 8.66 15.66
CA SER A 4 12.73 7.77 15.72
C SER A 4 12.37 7.31 14.31
N THR A 5 12.80 6.11 13.96
CA THR A 5 12.13 5.30 12.94
C THR A 5 12.10 3.88 13.48
N ILE A 6 10.95 3.47 14.01
CA ILE A 6 10.56 2.06 14.10
C ILE A 6 9.08 2.01 13.75
N ILE A 7 8.80 1.37 12.62
CA ILE A 7 7.46 1.07 12.11
C ILE A 7 7.00 -0.20 12.83
N SER A 8 6.08 -0.08 13.79
CA SER A 8 5.28 -1.20 14.32
C SER A 8 4.11 -0.68 15.14
N GLY A 9 2.88 -0.92 14.68
CA GLY A 9 1.66 -0.93 15.51
C GLY A 9 1.25 0.37 16.21
N GLU A 10 1.84 1.52 15.88
CA GLU A 10 1.53 2.78 16.54
C GLU A 10 0.26 3.38 15.92
N ARG A 11 -0.76 3.65 16.76
CA ARG A 11 -1.86 4.55 16.38
C ARG A 11 -1.22 5.74 15.68
N ILE A 12 -1.71 6.11 14.50
CA ILE A 12 -1.39 7.41 13.90
C ILE A 12 -1.90 8.45 14.90
N VAL A 13 -1.06 8.83 15.84
CA VAL A 13 -1.25 10.03 16.64
C VAL A 13 -1.07 11.12 15.59
N LEU A 14 -2.20 11.65 15.13
CA LEU A 14 -2.27 12.84 14.29
C LEU A 14 -1.45 13.91 15.01
N LYS A 15 -0.15 13.98 14.72
CA LYS A 15 0.73 15.06 15.17
C LYS A 15 0.00 16.32 14.79
N THR A 16 -0.29 17.16 15.79
CA THR A 16 -1.01 18.44 15.76
C THR A 16 -0.79 19.22 14.46
N PHE A 17 -1.51 18.83 13.42
CA PHE A 17 -1.90 19.68 12.32
C PHE A 17 -3.21 20.33 12.75
N ASP A 18 -3.45 21.55 12.31
CA ASP A 18 -4.72 22.25 12.51
C ASP A 18 -5.78 21.57 11.62
N LEU A 19 -6.15 20.33 11.98
CA LEU A 19 -6.97 19.46 11.18
C LEU A 19 -8.42 19.91 11.30
N LYS A 20 -9.08 20.10 10.15
CA LYS A 20 -10.50 20.40 10.14
C LYS A 20 -11.27 19.21 10.71
N THR A 21 -11.99 19.47 11.80
CA THR A 21 -12.85 18.48 12.45
C THR A 21 -14.31 18.89 12.38
N LYS A 22 -15.21 17.92 12.20
CA LYS A 22 -16.66 18.09 12.27
C LYS A 22 -17.29 16.96 13.07
N SER A 23 -18.34 17.24 13.82
CA SER A 23 -19.18 16.18 14.40
C SER A 23 -19.98 15.45 13.31
N VAL A 24 -20.41 14.22 13.56
CA VAL A 24 -21.31 13.48 12.65
C VAL A 24 -22.56 14.28 12.31
N THR A 25 -23.13 15.02 13.27
CA THR A 25 -24.33 15.83 13.06
C THR A 25 -24.07 17.00 12.12
N GLU A 26 -22.95 17.71 12.30
CA GLU A 26 -22.56 18.80 11.38
C GLU A 26 -22.20 18.27 10.00
N ALA A 27 -21.53 17.13 9.93
CA ALA A 27 -21.14 16.49 8.68
C ALA A 27 -22.35 16.13 7.82
N LYS A 28 -23.43 15.63 8.44
CA LYS A 28 -24.70 15.35 7.75
C LYS A 28 -25.37 16.62 7.22
N LYS A 29 -25.31 17.72 7.97
CA LYS A 29 -25.93 18.99 7.60
C LYS A 29 -25.16 19.71 6.49
N ASP A 30 -23.83 19.71 6.58
CA ASP A 30 -22.94 20.51 5.73
C ASP A 30 -22.19 19.66 4.70
N PHE A 31 -22.69 18.46 4.37
CA PHE A 31 -21.96 17.47 3.58
C PHE A 31 -21.45 18.02 2.24
N SER A 32 -22.31 18.69 1.46
CA SER A 32 -21.92 19.28 0.17
C SER A 32 -20.82 20.34 0.29
N LYS A 33 -20.84 21.12 1.39
CA LYS A 33 -19.80 22.10 1.65
C LYS A 33 -18.48 21.41 1.99
N ILE A 34 -18.52 20.36 2.82
CA ILE A 34 -17.32 19.58 3.16
C ILE A 34 -16.69 19.00 1.90
N ILE A 35 -17.47 18.41 0.99
CA ILE A 35 -16.95 17.89 -0.27
C ILE A 35 -16.26 18.99 -1.08
N LYS A 36 -16.91 20.15 -1.25
CA LYS A 36 -16.32 21.27 -1.98
C LYS A 36 -15.03 21.77 -1.32
N ASP A 37 -15.03 21.98 -0.01
CA ASP A 37 -13.87 22.45 0.74
C ASP A 37 -12.69 21.46 0.60
N THR A 38 -12.96 20.14 0.66
CA THR A 38 -11.92 19.11 0.47
C THR A 38 -11.36 19.07 -0.95
N GLN A 39 -12.19 19.33 -1.97
CA GLN A 39 -11.74 19.44 -3.36
C GLN A 39 -10.91 20.70 -3.59
N ASP A 40 -11.33 21.84 -3.06
CA ASP A 40 -10.68 23.13 -3.27
C ASP A 40 -9.35 23.24 -2.50
N THR A 41 -9.28 22.68 -1.29
CA THR A 41 -8.09 22.81 -0.41
C THR A 41 -7.19 21.60 -0.39
N GLY A 42 -7.68 20.42 -0.77
CA GLY A 42 -6.98 19.15 -0.60
C GLY A 42 -6.82 18.71 0.86
N GLU A 43 -7.32 19.48 1.83
CA GLU A 43 -7.20 19.17 3.25
C GLU A 43 -8.24 18.14 3.70
N PRO A 44 -7.86 17.12 4.48
CA PRO A 44 -8.79 16.14 5.03
C PRO A 44 -9.71 16.77 6.09
N VAL A 45 -10.96 16.31 6.14
CA VAL A 45 -11.92 16.64 7.21
C VAL A 45 -12.22 15.40 8.03
N PHE A 46 -11.93 15.45 9.33
CA PHE A 46 -12.17 14.35 10.26
C PHE A 46 -13.58 14.43 10.86
N ILE A 47 -14.29 13.32 10.81
CA ILE A 47 -15.65 13.20 11.34
C ILE A 47 -15.60 12.50 12.70
N PHE A 48 -16.08 13.22 13.72
CA PHE A 48 -16.10 12.77 15.11
C PHE A 48 -17.50 12.36 15.55
N ASN A 49 -17.59 11.23 16.24
CA ASN A 49 -18.79 10.76 16.92
C ASN A 49 -18.46 10.51 18.39
N HIS A 50 -19.25 11.05 19.31
CA HIS A 50 -18.98 10.96 20.75
C HIS A 50 -17.50 11.25 21.12
N ASN A 51 -16.92 12.30 20.54
CA ASN A 51 -15.52 12.73 20.68
C ASN A 51 -14.46 11.70 20.24
N LYS A 52 -14.82 10.76 19.37
CA LYS A 52 -13.90 9.82 18.72
C LYS A 52 -13.91 10.02 17.21
N PRO A 53 -12.75 10.08 16.53
CA PRO A 53 -12.72 10.12 15.08
C PRO A 53 -13.19 8.76 14.53
N GLU A 54 -14.24 8.76 13.72
CA GLU A 54 -14.82 7.54 13.12
C GLU A 54 -14.65 7.49 11.61
N ALA A 55 -14.50 8.65 10.95
CA ALA A 55 -14.26 8.71 9.51
C ALA A 55 -13.40 9.92 9.13
N VAL A 56 -12.87 9.89 7.91
CA VAL A 56 -12.18 11.01 7.28
C VAL A 56 -12.74 11.19 5.87
N ILE A 57 -13.00 12.43 5.48
CA ILE A 57 -13.39 12.81 4.13
C ILE A 57 -12.19 13.49 3.47
N ILE A 58 -11.80 13.00 2.30
CA ILE A 58 -10.72 13.52 1.46
C ILE A 58 -11.21 13.63 0.02
N SER A 59 -10.57 14.49 -0.79
CA SER A 59 -10.83 14.53 -2.22
C SER A 59 -10.37 13.23 -2.90
N ASN A 60 -10.99 12.90 -4.02
CA ASN A 60 -10.63 11.70 -4.78
C ASN A 60 -9.18 11.76 -5.26
N GLU A 61 -8.70 12.93 -5.69
CA GLU A 61 -7.32 13.13 -6.14
C GLU A 61 -6.29 12.85 -5.02
N VAL A 62 -6.59 13.30 -3.79
CA VAL A 62 -5.74 13.02 -2.63
C VAL A 62 -5.76 11.53 -2.30
N TYR A 63 -6.93 10.89 -2.36
CA TYR A 63 -7.05 9.44 -2.15
C TYR A 63 -6.23 8.65 -3.17
N GLU A 64 -6.40 8.92 -4.47
CA GLU A 64 -5.64 8.26 -5.54
C GLU A 64 -4.14 8.47 -5.40
N THR A 65 -3.71 9.67 -5.00
CA THR A 65 -2.29 9.95 -4.74
C THR A 65 -1.75 9.18 -3.54
N LEU A 66 -2.54 8.99 -2.49
CA LEU A 66 -2.15 8.17 -1.35
C LEU A 66 -1.97 6.70 -1.74
N ILE A 67 -2.92 6.14 -2.49
CA ILE A 67 -2.86 4.75 -2.97
C ILE A 67 -1.66 4.55 -3.89
N ARG A 68 -1.47 5.42 -4.88
CA ARG A 68 -0.32 5.34 -5.80
C ARG A 68 1.02 5.37 -5.07
N LYS A 69 1.17 6.27 -4.09
CA LYS A 69 2.40 6.36 -3.29
C LYS A 69 2.61 5.12 -2.43
N TYR A 70 1.54 4.56 -1.89
CA TYR A 70 1.60 3.31 -1.12
C TYR A 70 2.10 2.15 -2.00
N GLU A 71 1.53 2.00 -3.20
CA GLU A 71 1.95 0.98 -4.17
C GLU A 71 3.43 1.16 -4.57
N GLU A 72 3.85 2.39 -4.87
CA GLU A 72 5.25 2.69 -5.20
C GLU A 72 6.20 2.31 -4.05
N MET A 73 5.79 2.54 -2.80
CA MET A 73 6.57 2.15 -1.62
C MET A 73 6.62 0.63 -1.43
N GLU A 74 5.53 -0.09 -1.70
CA GLU A 74 5.52 -1.56 -1.68
C GLU A 74 6.44 -2.15 -2.74
N ASP A 75 6.41 -1.60 -3.97
CA ASP A 75 7.31 -2.01 -5.05
C ASP A 75 8.77 -1.77 -4.67
N GLN A 76 9.11 -0.59 -4.16
CA GLN A 76 10.45 -0.27 -3.68
C GLN A 76 10.90 -1.24 -2.58
N LEU A 77 10.02 -1.59 -1.64
CA LEU A 77 10.30 -2.54 -0.59
C LEU A 77 10.57 -3.94 -1.16
N PHE A 78 9.77 -4.38 -2.13
CA PHE A 78 9.94 -5.66 -2.82
C PHE A 78 11.29 -5.73 -3.54
N TYR A 79 11.63 -4.73 -4.36
CA TYR A 79 12.92 -4.68 -5.05
C TYR A 79 14.10 -4.60 -4.07
N ASN A 80 13.96 -3.88 -2.95
CA ASN A 80 14.99 -3.85 -1.91
C ASN A 80 15.22 -5.25 -1.31
N GLN A 81 14.16 -6.02 -1.06
CA GLN A 81 14.26 -7.39 -0.56
C GLN A 81 14.87 -8.34 -1.60
N LEU A 82 14.51 -8.20 -2.87
CA LEU A 82 15.13 -8.96 -3.95
C LEU A 82 16.63 -8.68 -4.04
N GLN A 83 17.03 -7.40 -4.01
CA GLN A 83 18.44 -7.02 -4.07
C GLN A 83 19.22 -7.65 -2.92
N LYS A 84 18.70 -7.62 -1.70
CA LYS A 84 19.32 -8.29 -0.55
C LYS A 84 19.55 -9.79 -0.77
N ARG A 85 18.62 -10.48 -1.46
CA ARG A 85 18.78 -11.90 -1.80
C ARG A 85 19.84 -12.12 -2.89
N VAL A 86 19.90 -11.23 -3.88
CA VAL A 86 20.95 -11.28 -4.92
C VAL A 86 22.32 -11.07 -4.29
N ASP A 87 22.45 -10.07 -3.42
CA ASP A 87 23.69 -9.74 -2.70
C ASP A 87 24.12 -10.86 -1.74
N ALA A 88 23.17 -11.54 -1.09
CA ALA A 88 23.44 -12.68 -0.21
C ALA A 88 23.70 -14.00 -0.98
N GLY A 89 23.22 -14.10 -2.21
CA GLY A 89 23.49 -15.21 -3.12
C GLY A 89 24.85 -15.07 -3.81
N PRO A 90 25.15 -15.92 -4.80
CA PRO A 90 26.41 -15.81 -5.55
C PRO A 90 26.50 -14.55 -6.44
N GLY A 91 25.53 -13.61 -6.35
CA GLY A 91 25.45 -12.40 -7.18
C GLY A 91 25.20 -12.66 -8.67
N LYS A 92 25.07 -13.93 -9.08
CA LYS A 92 24.88 -14.34 -10.46
C LYS A 92 23.38 -14.49 -10.75
N LEU A 93 22.83 -13.56 -11.51
CA LEU A 93 21.51 -13.72 -12.11
C LEU A 93 21.60 -14.80 -13.20
N VAL A 94 20.72 -15.80 -13.16
CA VAL A 94 20.58 -16.81 -14.22
C VAL A 94 19.37 -16.41 -15.06
N PRO A 95 19.55 -16.06 -16.35
CA PRO A 95 18.44 -15.76 -17.25
C PRO A 95 17.45 -16.93 -17.33
N SER A 96 16.15 -16.64 -17.43
CA SER A 96 15.13 -17.70 -17.51
C SER A 96 15.40 -18.69 -18.65
N LYS A 97 15.95 -18.21 -19.78
CA LYS A 97 16.35 -19.07 -20.89
C LYS A 97 17.42 -20.08 -20.49
N GLU A 98 18.42 -19.68 -19.70
CA GLU A 98 19.44 -20.61 -19.21
C GLU A 98 18.85 -21.64 -18.25
N VAL A 99 17.88 -21.28 -17.40
CA VAL A 99 17.19 -22.23 -16.51
C VAL A 99 16.38 -23.26 -17.30
N LEU A 100 15.69 -22.82 -18.36
CA LEU A 100 14.89 -23.67 -19.23
C LEU A 100 15.75 -24.58 -20.13
N ASP A 101 16.90 -24.09 -20.57
CA ASP A 101 17.84 -24.84 -21.43
C ASP A 101 18.77 -25.78 -20.61
N THR A 102 18.98 -25.53 -19.31
CA THR A 102 19.85 -26.36 -18.45
C THR A 102 19.16 -27.60 -17.88
N SER A 103 17.83 -27.65 -17.83
CA SER A 103 17.12 -28.87 -17.49
C SER A 103 17.09 -29.81 -18.69
N ASN A 104 18.19 -30.53 -18.93
CA ASN A 104 18.16 -31.77 -19.72
C ASN A 104 17.39 -32.89 -19.00
N GLU A 105 16.91 -32.62 -17.79
CA GLU A 105 16.01 -33.51 -17.08
C GLU A 105 14.61 -33.44 -17.71
N PRO A 106 14.06 -34.59 -18.16
CA PRO A 106 12.71 -34.65 -18.67
C PRO A 106 11.75 -34.10 -17.62
N ASN A 107 10.86 -33.19 -18.01
CA ASN A 107 9.83 -32.70 -17.11
C ASN A 107 9.02 -33.91 -16.61
N PRO A 108 9.01 -34.22 -15.29
CA PRO A 108 8.42 -35.45 -14.76
C PRO A 108 6.89 -35.49 -14.93
N PHE A 109 6.28 -34.37 -15.29
CA PHE A 109 4.85 -34.24 -15.58
C PHE A 109 4.54 -34.22 -17.09
N GLN A 110 5.56 -34.23 -17.96
CA GLN A 110 5.39 -34.12 -19.40
C GLN A 110 4.63 -35.31 -20.02
N SER A 111 4.68 -36.47 -19.37
CA SER A 111 4.00 -37.69 -19.80
C SER A 111 2.63 -37.89 -19.16
N MET A 112 2.22 -37.01 -18.24
CA MET A 112 0.92 -37.12 -17.57
C MET A 112 -0.15 -36.32 -18.35
N PRO A 113 -1.37 -36.85 -18.52
CA PRO A 113 -2.46 -36.12 -19.16
C PRO A 113 -3.01 -35.04 -18.22
N ASP A 114 -3.50 -33.93 -18.78
CA ASP A 114 -3.97 -32.75 -18.04
C ASP A 114 -4.97 -33.08 -16.91
N LYS A 115 -5.86 -34.05 -17.12
CA LYS A 115 -6.80 -34.51 -16.09
C LYS A 115 -6.07 -34.98 -14.82
N ASP A 116 -5.00 -35.74 -14.95
CA ASP A 116 -4.28 -36.33 -13.81
C ASP A 116 -3.33 -35.29 -13.14
N LEU A 117 -3.15 -34.10 -13.73
CA LEU A 117 -2.35 -32.99 -13.16
C LEU A 117 -3.16 -32.07 -12.23
N PHE A 118 -4.46 -31.93 -12.49
CA PHE A 118 -5.32 -30.91 -11.89
C PHE A 118 -6.58 -31.48 -11.21
N ASP A 119 -6.65 -32.81 -11.07
CA ASP A 119 -7.67 -33.51 -10.27
C ASP A 119 -7.59 -33.17 -8.76
#